data_AF-A0A924PVT5-F1
#
_entry.id   AF-A0A924PVT5-F1
#
_cell.length_a   1.000
_cell.length_b   1.000
_cell.length_c   1.000
_cell.angle_alpha   90.00
_cell.angle_beta   90.00
_cell.angle_gamma   90.00
#
_symmetry.space_group_name_H-M   'P 1'
#
loop_
_entity.id
_entity.type
_entity.pdbx_description
1 polymer ?
#
loop_
_entity_poly.entity_id
_entity_poly.type
_entity_poly.pdbx_seq_one_letter_code
_entity_poly.pdbx_strand_id
1 'polypeptide(L)'
;MELFNTHLARFQRAQIACIERDCWSPFADTPGKYPDAAAAQARGLAAFNRHLGLGADGADLCSRLVATRPRFALDQPGTLGELGEEVSPYTQAPLGILYPRADVDTLFAVAESAISIWSEAPIETRIGVLMEVVDVIYRQHLFEIAQAVMHTAGQSFNMAYAGSGVNALDRAIEALVFANQAMRAVTPHARWQRQFGASKIVLDKTYRLVPRGVAVCFTCASFPTWNAWPSMVASLATGNAVIVKPHPATVLPMAISVRVFRRVLAAAGFDPNLVTLAL
;
A
#
# COMPACT_ATOMS: atom_id res chain seq x y z
N MET A 1 2.02 1.55 19.76
CA MET A 1 3.41 2.00 19.99
C MET A 1 4.45 0.94 19.64
N GLU A 2 4.20 -0.36 19.84
CA GLU A 2 5.15 -1.44 19.52
C GLU A 2 5.68 -1.40 18.07
N LEU A 3 4.79 -1.38 17.07
CA LEU A 3 5.21 -1.32 15.65
C LEU A 3 6.03 -0.07 15.30
N PHE A 4 5.72 1.09 15.90
CA PHE A 4 6.51 2.29 15.66
C PHE A 4 7.94 2.13 16.16
N ASN A 5 8.12 1.55 17.36
CA ASN A 5 9.43 1.27 17.92
C ASN A 5 10.20 0.24 17.09
N THR A 6 9.53 -0.81 16.59
CA THR A 6 10.12 -1.80 15.68
C THR A 6 10.73 -1.15 14.43
N HIS A 7 10.03 -0.15 13.86
CA HIS A 7 10.45 0.51 12.62
C HIS A 7 11.21 1.83 12.82
N LEU A 8 11.44 2.25 14.07
CA LEU A 8 11.93 3.59 14.42
C LEU A 8 13.27 3.91 13.77
N ALA A 9 14.23 2.99 13.85
CA ALA A 9 15.58 3.21 13.31
C ALA A 9 15.56 3.42 11.78
N ARG A 10 14.77 2.61 11.06
CA ARG A 10 14.60 2.76 9.59
C ARG A 10 13.92 4.08 9.27
N PHE A 11 12.87 4.44 10.01
CA PHE A 11 12.13 5.68 9.78
C PHE A 11 12.98 6.92 10.06
N GLN A 12 13.79 6.92 11.14
CA GLN A 12 14.72 8.01 11.44
C GLN A 12 15.79 8.17 10.36
N ARG A 13 16.35 7.06 9.85
CA ARG A 13 17.29 7.14 8.74
C ARG A 13 16.64 7.69 7.46
N ALA A 14 15.39 7.33 7.20
CA ALA A 14 14.60 7.90 6.10
C ALA A 14 14.37 9.40 6.26
N GLN A 15 14.12 9.88 7.49
CA GLN A 15 13.99 11.31 7.78
C GLN A 15 15.29 12.07 7.44
N ILE A 16 16.45 11.52 7.79
CA ILE A 16 17.76 12.10 7.45
C ILE A 16 17.94 12.13 5.93
N ALA A 17 17.67 11.03 5.22
CA ALA A 17 17.75 10.99 3.76
C ALA A 17 16.81 12.01 3.10
N CYS A 18 15.62 12.19 3.69
CA CYS A 18 14.66 13.20 3.26
C CYS A 18 15.02 14.64 3.67
N ILE A 19 16.16 14.88 4.29
CA ILE A 19 16.69 16.23 4.53
C ILE A 19 17.92 16.43 3.66
N GLU A 20 18.86 15.50 3.75
CA GLU A 20 20.18 15.57 3.10
C GLU A 20 20.13 15.29 1.60
N ARG A 21 19.09 14.60 1.12
CA ARG A 21 18.92 14.19 -0.29
C ARG A 21 20.03 13.24 -0.78
N ASP A 22 20.70 12.55 0.14
CA ASP A 22 21.70 11.53 -0.20
C ASP A 22 21.05 10.25 -0.76
N CYS A 23 21.84 9.44 -1.45
CA CYS A 23 21.35 8.17 -1.98
C CYS A 23 21.18 7.16 -0.85
N TRP A 24 19.93 6.87 -0.49
CA TRP A 24 19.60 5.90 0.54
C TRP A 24 18.35 5.08 0.18
N SER A 25 18.48 3.76 0.32
CA SER A 25 17.37 2.80 0.32
C SER A 25 17.63 1.77 1.42
N PRO A 26 16.62 1.36 2.21
CA PRO A 26 16.74 0.24 3.13
C PRO A 26 16.63 -1.11 2.42
N PHE A 27 16.42 -1.14 1.10
CA PHE A 27 16.18 -2.35 0.32
C PHE A 27 17.31 -2.62 -0.67
N ALA A 28 17.51 -3.89 -1.01
CA ALA A 28 18.48 -4.30 -2.00
C ALA A 28 17.96 -3.99 -3.43
N ASP A 29 18.69 -3.16 -4.18
CA ASP A 29 18.32 -2.73 -5.54
C ASP A 29 18.22 -3.87 -6.57
N THR A 30 18.91 -4.99 -6.33
CA THR A 30 18.91 -6.14 -7.23
C THR A 30 18.37 -7.40 -6.55
N PRO A 31 17.60 -8.24 -7.28
CA PRO A 31 17.05 -9.48 -6.72
C PRO A 31 18.11 -10.40 -6.08
N GLY A 32 19.31 -10.46 -6.66
CA GLY A 32 20.39 -11.32 -6.18
C GLY A 32 21.02 -10.88 -4.85
N LYS A 33 20.78 -9.63 -4.43
CA LYS A 33 21.21 -9.10 -3.12
C LYS A 33 20.14 -9.24 -2.03
N TYR A 34 18.95 -9.73 -2.39
CA TYR A 34 17.89 -9.99 -1.41
C TYR A 34 18.29 -11.15 -0.47
N PRO A 35 17.99 -11.09 0.84
CA PRO A 35 18.28 -12.18 1.76
C PRO A 35 17.58 -13.48 1.35
N ASP A 36 18.31 -14.59 1.20
CA ASP A 36 17.74 -15.86 0.71
C ASP A 36 17.08 -15.72 -0.68
N ALA A 37 17.73 -14.95 -1.58
CA ALA A 37 17.21 -14.57 -2.90
C ALA A 37 16.59 -15.74 -3.69
N ALA A 38 17.27 -16.89 -3.75
CA ALA A 38 16.82 -18.03 -4.54
C ALA A 38 15.48 -18.58 -4.04
N ALA A 39 15.35 -18.84 -2.73
CA ALA A 39 14.10 -19.35 -2.18
C ALA A 39 13.02 -18.26 -2.10
N ALA A 40 13.38 -16.98 -1.90
CA ALA A 40 12.43 -15.87 -1.97
C ALA A 40 11.81 -15.73 -3.37
N GLN A 41 12.61 -15.84 -4.44
CA GLN A 41 12.13 -15.86 -5.82
C GLN A 41 11.22 -17.07 -6.08
N ALA A 42 11.62 -18.27 -5.64
CA ALA A 42 10.80 -19.47 -5.80
C ALA A 42 9.45 -19.35 -5.06
N ARG A 43 9.44 -18.83 -3.82
CA ARG A 43 8.21 -18.56 -3.06
C ARG A 43 7.31 -17.55 -3.76
N GLY A 44 7.88 -16.48 -4.30
CA GLY A 44 7.14 -15.45 -5.04
C GLY A 44 6.52 -15.98 -6.33
N LEU A 45 7.27 -16.76 -7.11
CA LEU A 45 6.76 -17.42 -8.32
C LEU A 45 5.63 -18.40 -7.97
N ALA A 46 5.81 -19.23 -6.95
CA ALA A 46 4.77 -20.15 -6.49
C ALA A 46 3.51 -19.40 -6.01
N ALA A 47 3.66 -18.24 -5.36
CA ALA A 47 2.54 -17.40 -4.94
C ALA A 47 1.78 -16.80 -6.13
N PHE A 48 2.51 -16.31 -7.13
CA PHE A 48 1.92 -15.85 -8.39
C PHE A 48 1.17 -16.97 -9.11
N ASN A 49 1.79 -18.15 -9.24
CA ASN A 49 1.17 -19.33 -9.87
C ASN A 49 -0.13 -19.76 -9.18
N ARG A 50 -0.22 -19.65 -7.85
CA ARG A 50 -1.48 -19.93 -7.13
C ARG A 50 -2.62 -19.01 -7.54
N HIS A 51 -2.34 -17.72 -7.83
CA HIS A 51 -3.37 -16.82 -8.36
C HIS A 51 -3.88 -17.23 -9.74
N LEU A 52 -3.07 -17.97 -10.49
CA LEU A 52 -3.41 -18.49 -11.81
C LEU A 52 -4.05 -19.89 -11.76
N GLY A 53 -4.19 -20.48 -10.57
CA GLY A 53 -4.65 -21.86 -10.39
C GLY A 53 -3.61 -22.90 -10.82
N LEU A 54 -2.33 -22.53 -10.83
CA LEU A 54 -1.21 -23.40 -11.24
C LEU A 54 -0.50 -24.01 -10.03
N GLY A 55 0.11 -25.18 -10.25
CA GLY A 55 1.02 -25.81 -9.29
C GLY A 55 2.32 -25.02 -9.09
N ALA A 56 3.11 -25.41 -8.09
CA ALA A 56 4.34 -24.70 -7.72
C ALA A 56 5.37 -24.62 -8.85
N ASP A 57 5.41 -25.65 -9.71
CA ASP A 57 6.39 -25.80 -10.80
C ASP A 57 6.08 -24.93 -12.03
N GLY A 58 4.96 -24.19 -12.03
CA GLY A 58 4.65 -23.20 -13.05
C GLY A 58 4.57 -23.80 -14.44
N ALA A 59 3.54 -24.62 -14.71
CA ALA A 59 3.23 -25.09 -16.06
C ALA A 59 3.30 -23.89 -17.04
N ASP A 60 3.97 -24.12 -18.18
CA ASP A 60 4.30 -23.08 -19.16
C ASP A 60 3.10 -22.15 -19.42
N LEU A 61 3.23 -20.90 -18.95
CA LEU A 61 2.17 -19.90 -19.05
C LEU A 61 1.81 -19.62 -20.52
N CYS A 62 2.74 -19.83 -21.45
CA CYS A 62 2.56 -19.59 -22.89
C CYS A 62 1.70 -20.65 -23.59
N SER A 63 1.68 -21.90 -23.11
CA SER A 63 0.90 -22.98 -23.72
C SER A 63 -0.45 -23.23 -23.04
N ARG A 64 -0.82 -22.40 -22.06
CA ARG A 64 -2.02 -22.60 -21.25
C ARG A 64 -3.30 -22.11 -21.93
N LEU A 65 -4.26 -23.02 -22.10
CA LEU A 65 -5.69 -22.69 -22.21
C LEU A 65 -6.25 -22.42 -20.80
N VAL A 66 -6.93 -21.28 -20.61
CA VAL A 66 -7.56 -20.93 -19.32
C VAL A 66 -8.79 -21.81 -19.07
N ALA A 67 -8.59 -23.03 -18.60
CA ALA A 67 -9.65 -23.98 -18.31
C ALA A 67 -10.45 -23.62 -17.04
N THR A 68 -9.80 -22.97 -16.07
CA THR A 68 -10.41 -22.52 -14.80
C THR A 68 -10.02 -21.08 -14.51
N ARG A 69 -10.99 -20.29 -14.04
CA ARG A 69 -10.80 -18.90 -13.63
C ARG A 69 -10.73 -18.78 -12.11
N PRO A 70 -9.53 -18.77 -11.50
CA PRO A 70 -9.37 -18.68 -10.05
C PRO A 70 -9.85 -17.32 -9.51
N ARG A 71 -10.41 -17.36 -8.31
CA ARG A 71 -10.94 -16.18 -7.61
C ARG A 71 -9.90 -15.63 -6.64
N PHE A 72 -9.62 -14.34 -6.73
CA PHE A 72 -8.80 -13.64 -5.77
C PHE A 72 -9.61 -13.39 -4.49
N ALA A 73 -9.19 -14.02 -3.39
CA ALA A 73 -9.86 -13.86 -2.10
C ALA A 73 -9.57 -12.48 -1.49
N LEU A 74 -10.60 -11.65 -1.42
CA LEU A 74 -10.59 -10.36 -0.75
C LEU A 74 -11.91 -10.16 -0.01
N ASP A 75 -11.86 -10.27 1.31
CA ASP A 75 -13.03 -10.16 2.18
C ASP A 75 -13.38 -8.69 2.41
N GLN A 76 -13.96 -8.05 1.40
CA GLN A 76 -14.48 -6.68 1.44
C GLN A 76 -16.00 -6.68 1.21
N PRO A 77 -16.73 -5.74 1.81
CA PRO A 77 -18.18 -5.69 1.72
C PRO A 77 -18.66 -5.27 0.32
N GLY A 78 -19.95 -5.50 0.07
CA GLY A 78 -20.63 -4.99 -1.13
C GLY A 78 -20.36 -5.78 -2.40
N THR A 79 -19.82 -7.00 -2.35
CA THR A 79 -19.55 -7.80 -3.55
C THR A 79 -20.85 -8.09 -4.33
N LEU A 80 -20.95 -7.57 -5.55
CA LEU A 80 -22.07 -7.74 -6.48
C LEU A 80 -21.81 -8.82 -7.54
N GLY A 81 -20.57 -9.24 -7.70
CA GLY A 81 -20.15 -10.20 -8.72
C GLY A 81 -18.64 -10.28 -8.83
N GLU A 82 -18.15 -10.76 -9.97
CA GLU A 82 -16.73 -10.95 -10.22
C GLU A 82 -16.34 -10.35 -11.58
N LEU A 83 -15.13 -9.77 -11.67
CA LEU A 83 -14.58 -9.22 -12.91
C LEU A 83 -13.11 -9.63 -13.05
N GLY A 84 -12.62 -9.73 -14.29
CA GLY A 84 -11.19 -9.84 -14.55
C GLY A 84 -10.91 -9.95 -16.04
N GLU A 85 -10.04 -9.09 -16.55
CA GLU A 85 -9.80 -8.93 -17.99
C GLU A 85 -8.30 -8.83 -18.30
N GLU A 86 -7.44 -9.11 -17.32
CA GLU A 86 -6.00 -8.99 -17.46
C GLU A 86 -5.44 -9.99 -18.48
N VAL A 87 -4.70 -9.45 -19.45
CA VAL A 87 -3.97 -10.20 -20.47
C VAL A 87 -2.49 -9.98 -20.24
N SER A 88 -1.71 -11.06 -20.24
CA SER A 88 -0.28 -10.91 -20.04
C SER A 88 0.43 -10.39 -21.28
N PRO A 89 1.24 -9.31 -21.19
CA PRO A 89 2.01 -8.85 -22.33
C PRO A 89 3.04 -9.87 -22.83
N TYR A 90 3.51 -10.78 -21.97
CA TYR A 90 4.49 -11.80 -22.33
C TYR A 90 3.88 -12.97 -23.11
N THR A 91 2.68 -13.39 -22.75
CA THR A 91 2.06 -14.59 -23.35
C THR A 91 0.93 -14.24 -24.31
N GLN A 92 0.48 -12.99 -24.34
CA GLN A 92 -0.68 -12.51 -25.09
C GLN A 92 -1.98 -13.27 -24.75
N ALA A 93 -2.00 -13.97 -23.61
CA ALA A 93 -3.11 -14.78 -23.15
C ALA A 93 -3.72 -14.20 -21.86
N PRO A 94 -5.03 -14.40 -21.61
CA PRO A 94 -5.66 -14.01 -20.37
C PRO A 94 -5.00 -14.68 -19.15
N LEU A 95 -4.78 -13.91 -18.08
CA LEU A 95 -4.36 -14.47 -16.79
C LEU A 95 -5.50 -15.29 -16.14
N GLY A 96 -6.75 -14.95 -16.46
CA GLY A 96 -7.94 -15.71 -16.04
C GLY A 96 -8.38 -15.45 -14.61
N ILE A 97 -7.72 -14.54 -13.90
CA ILE A 97 -8.04 -14.18 -12.51
C ILE A 97 -9.39 -13.46 -12.46
N LEU A 98 -10.18 -13.74 -11.42
CA LEU A 98 -11.43 -13.07 -11.11
C LEU A 98 -11.31 -12.38 -9.76
N TYR A 99 -11.80 -11.14 -9.68
CA TYR A 99 -11.75 -10.30 -8.49
C TYR A 99 -13.18 -9.90 -8.08
N PRO A 100 -13.46 -9.69 -6.79
CA PRO A 100 -14.78 -9.22 -6.37
C PRO A 100 -15.05 -7.83 -6.93
N ARG A 101 -16.15 -7.69 -7.68
CA ARG A 101 -16.70 -6.41 -8.13
C ARG A 101 -17.68 -5.93 -7.07
N ALA A 102 -17.29 -4.93 -6.29
CA ALA A 102 -18.11 -4.39 -5.21
C ALA A 102 -18.91 -3.16 -5.63
N ASP A 103 -20.03 -2.95 -4.96
CA ASP A 103 -20.86 -1.75 -5.03
C ASP A 103 -20.09 -0.53 -4.49
N VAL A 104 -20.00 0.53 -5.30
CA VAL A 104 -19.19 1.71 -4.98
C VAL A 104 -19.72 2.44 -3.75
N ASP A 105 -21.04 2.60 -3.64
CA ASP A 105 -21.65 3.30 -2.50
C ASP A 105 -21.39 2.54 -1.18
N THR A 106 -21.47 1.21 -1.23
CA THR A 106 -21.09 0.36 -0.08
C THR A 106 -19.62 0.55 0.30
N LEU A 107 -18.70 0.63 -0.66
CA LEU A 107 -17.27 0.86 -0.37
C LEU A 107 -17.02 2.22 0.28
N PHE A 108 -17.68 3.28 -0.18
CA PHE A 108 -17.60 4.59 0.46
C PHE A 108 -18.15 4.56 1.89
N ALA A 109 -19.33 3.98 2.10
CA ALA A 109 -19.96 3.92 3.42
C ALA A 109 -19.09 3.22 4.48
N VAL A 110 -18.45 2.09 4.11
CA VAL A 110 -17.56 1.38 5.05
C VAL A 110 -16.23 2.09 5.25
N ALA A 111 -15.69 2.73 4.20
CA ALA A 111 -14.46 3.50 4.30
C ALA A 111 -14.63 4.74 5.20
N GLU A 112 -15.75 5.46 5.07
CA GLU A 112 -16.09 6.59 5.94
C GLU A 112 -16.23 6.18 7.40
N SER A 113 -16.93 5.07 7.64
CA SER A 113 -17.11 4.53 9.00
C SER A 113 -15.78 4.14 9.65
N ALA A 114 -14.85 3.60 8.86
CA ALA A 114 -13.54 3.16 9.33
C ALA A 114 -12.60 4.32 9.76
N ILE A 115 -12.84 5.55 9.27
CA ILE A 115 -11.96 6.71 9.53
C ILE A 115 -11.94 7.13 10.99
N SER A 116 -13.05 7.01 11.71
CA SER A 116 -13.20 7.60 13.05
C SER A 116 -12.09 7.13 14.00
N ILE A 117 -11.95 5.81 14.20
CA ILE A 117 -10.94 5.23 15.09
C ILE A 117 -9.52 5.48 14.55
N TRP A 118 -9.33 5.38 13.23
CA TRP A 118 -8.03 5.55 12.59
C TRP A 118 -7.46 6.97 12.72
N SER A 119 -8.31 7.97 12.52
CA SER A 119 -7.94 9.39 12.58
C SER A 119 -7.59 9.83 14.01
N GLU A 120 -8.14 9.16 15.02
CA GLU A 120 -7.89 9.42 16.44
C GLU A 120 -6.61 8.75 16.95
N ALA A 121 -6.09 7.75 16.24
CA ALA A 121 -4.82 7.13 16.60
C ALA A 121 -3.67 8.17 16.62
N PRO A 122 -2.69 8.03 17.52
CA PRO A 122 -1.49 8.87 17.50
C PRO A 122 -0.76 8.76 16.15
N ILE A 123 -0.08 9.84 15.74
CA ILE A 123 0.70 9.90 14.48
C ILE A 123 1.66 8.71 14.41
N GLU A 124 2.38 8.43 15.49
CA GLU A 124 3.34 7.34 15.62
C GLU A 124 2.70 5.98 15.40
N THR A 125 1.46 5.80 15.88
CA THR A 125 0.73 4.54 15.67
C THR A 125 0.40 4.35 14.20
N ARG A 126 -0.12 5.40 13.52
CA ARG A 126 -0.40 5.31 12.07
C ARG A 126 0.87 5.06 11.26
N ILE A 127 1.96 5.80 11.54
CA ILE A 127 3.24 5.61 10.86
C ILE A 127 3.78 4.20 11.10
N GLY A 128 3.76 3.70 12.34
CA GLY A 128 4.24 2.36 12.67
C GLY A 128 3.50 1.24 11.93
N VAL A 129 2.17 1.35 11.84
CA VAL A 129 1.33 0.39 11.08
C VAL A 129 1.67 0.43 9.59
N LEU A 130 1.83 1.62 9.00
CA LEU A 130 2.13 1.74 7.57
C LEU A 130 3.58 1.34 7.23
N MET A 131 4.52 1.53 8.16
CA MET A 131 5.87 0.97 8.04
C MET A 131 5.85 -0.57 8.11
N GLU A 132 4.99 -1.16 8.93
CA GLU A 132 4.79 -2.63 8.94
C GLU A 132 4.20 -3.11 7.62
N VAL A 133 3.27 -2.38 6.99
CA VAL A 133 2.78 -2.72 5.64
C VAL A 133 3.95 -2.78 4.64
N VAL A 134 4.79 -1.75 4.60
CA VAL A 134 5.96 -1.69 3.73
C VAL A 134 6.89 -2.89 3.98
N ASP A 135 7.12 -3.21 5.25
CA ASP A 135 8.01 -4.30 5.65
C ASP A 135 7.45 -5.70 5.34
N VAL A 136 6.15 -5.91 5.53
CA VAL A 136 5.45 -7.15 5.16
C VAL A 136 5.46 -7.34 3.64
N ILE A 137 5.23 -6.27 2.87
CA ILE A 137 5.35 -6.32 1.40
C ILE A 137 6.77 -6.76 1.03
N TYR A 138 7.80 -6.10 1.56
CA TYR A 138 9.20 -6.44 1.27
C TYR A 138 9.56 -7.90 1.62
N ARG A 139 9.17 -8.36 2.82
CA ARG A 139 9.55 -9.68 3.34
C ARG A 139 8.77 -10.83 2.71
N GLN A 140 7.50 -10.63 2.38
CA GLN A 140 6.59 -11.74 2.09
C GLN A 140 5.99 -11.69 0.68
N HIS A 141 5.86 -10.49 0.09
CA HIS A 141 5.08 -10.31 -1.14
C HIS A 141 5.86 -9.66 -2.30
N LEU A 142 7.09 -9.17 -2.08
CA LEU A 142 7.86 -8.46 -3.09
C LEU A 142 8.01 -9.24 -4.40
N PHE A 143 8.40 -10.51 -4.31
CA PHE A 143 8.57 -11.36 -5.49
C PHE A 143 7.23 -11.80 -6.12
N GLU A 144 6.18 -11.97 -5.32
CA GLU A 144 4.81 -12.22 -5.81
C GLU A 144 4.31 -11.02 -6.63
N ILE A 145 4.52 -9.80 -6.12
CA ILE A 145 4.18 -8.55 -6.79
C ILE A 145 5.05 -8.33 -8.02
N ALA A 146 6.35 -8.63 -7.97
CA ALA A 146 7.22 -8.51 -9.13
C ALA A 146 6.75 -9.41 -10.29
N GLN A 147 6.35 -10.64 -10.01
CA GLN A 147 5.75 -11.53 -11.01
C GLN A 147 4.42 -10.99 -11.53
N ALA A 148 3.54 -10.51 -10.64
CA ALA A 148 2.27 -9.90 -11.01
C ALA A 148 2.48 -8.68 -11.93
N VAL A 149 3.43 -7.80 -11.62
CA VAL A 149 3.75 -6.62 -12.44
C VAL A 149 4.35 -7.03 -13.78
N MET A 150 5.29 -7.97 -13.81
CA MET A 150 5.85 -8.50 -15.06
C MET A 150 4.73 -8.97 -15.99
N HIS A 151 3.81 -9.77 -15.46
CA HIS A 151 2.73 -10.37 -16.24
C HIS A 151 1.51 -9.49 -16.45
N THR A 152 1.45 -8.27 -15.92
CA THR A 152 0.34 -7.34 -16.16
C THR A 152 0.82 -6.06 -16.86
N ALA A 153 1.86 -5.41 -16.34
CA ALA A 153 2.44 -4.18 -16.89
C ALA A 153 3.50 -4.42 -17.98
N GLY A 154 3.96 -5.66 -18.17
CA GLY A 154 4.93 -6.01 -19.22
C GLY A 154 6.37 -5.61 -18.91
N GLN A 155 6.67 -5.20 -17.68
CA GLN A 155 8.04 -4.88 -17.25
C GLN A 155 8.93 -6.14 -17.31
N SER A 156 10.23 -5.96 -17.57
CA SER A 156 11.20 -7.05 -17.33
C SER A 156 11.21 -7.42 -15.85
N PHE A 157 11.57 -8.66 -15.50
CA PHE A 157 11.58 -9.09 -14.10
C PHE A 157 12.41 -8.17 -13.19
N ASN A 158 13.60 -7.76 -13.64
CA ASN A 158 14.45 -6.83 -12.91
C ASN A 158 13.81 -5.44 -12.75
N MET A 159 13.11 -4.94 -13.77
CA MET A 159 12.38 -3.68 -13.67
C MET A 159 11.14 -3.79 -12.78
N ALA A 160 10.44 -4.92 -12.81
CA ALA A 160 9.31 -5.21 -11.92
C ALA A 160 9.75 -5.25 -10.45
N TYR A 161 10.89 -5.89 -10.17
CA TYR A 161 11.50 -5.92 -8.84
C TYR A 161 11.98 -4.54 -8.39
N ALA A 162 12.75 -3.85 -9.22
CA ALA A 162 13.33 -2.55 -8.86
C ALA A 162 12.28 -1.44 -8.91
N GLY A 163 11.78 -1.13 -10.10
CA GLY A 163 10.85 -0.04 -10.37
C GLY A 163 9.52 -0.17 -9.65
N SER A 164 8.86 -1.33 -9.74
CA SER A 164 7.54 -1.55 -9.12
C SER A 164 7.59 -2.31 -7.79
N GLY A 165 8.79 -2.63 -7.29
CA GLY A 165 9.01 -3.27 -6.01
C GLY A 165 9.76 -2.33 -5.06
N VAL A 166 11.08 -2.48 -4.95
CA VAL A 166 11.88 -1.76 -3.94
C VAL A 166 11.84 -0.24 -4.09
N ASN A 167 11.88 0.30 -5.32
CA ASN A 167 11.78 1.74 -5.54
C ASN A 167 10.38 2.28 -5.17
N ALA A 168 9.34 1.47 -5.34
CA ALA A 168 7.98 1.84 -4.94
C ALA A 168 7.84 1.84 -3.41
N LEU A 169 8.51 0.91 -2.71
CA LEU A 169 8.60 0.89 -1.25
C LEU A 169 9.39 2.09 -0.73
N ASP A 170 10.47 2.49 -1.38
CA ASP A 170 11.23 3.69 -1.04
C ASP A 170 10.34 4.95 -1.10
N ARG A 171 9.56 5.09 -2.18
CA ARG A 171 8.62 6.21 -2.33
C ARG A 171 7.50 6.17 -1.28
N ALA A 172 7.08 4.99 -0.85
CA ALA A 172 6.13 4.85 0.25
C ALA A 172 6.73 5.37 1.57
N ILE A 173 7.96 5.00 1.90
CA ILE A 173 8.66 5.49 3.10
C ILE A 173 8.86 7.01 3.02
N GLU A 174 9.28 7.53 1.87
CA GLU A 174 9.43 8.98 1.65
C GLU A 174 8.10 9.73 1.91
N ALA A 175 6.98 9.22 1.38
CA ALA A 175 5.67 9.80 1.61
C ALA A 175 5.28 9.79 3.11
N LEU A 176 5.60 8.72 3.84
CA LEU A 176 5.37 8.64 5.28
C LEU A 176 6.20 9.68 6.06
N VAL A 177 7.45 9.91 5.65
CA VAL A 177 8.31 10.94 6.26
C VAL A 177 7.69 12.32 6.09
N PHE A 178 7.30 12.68 4.87
CA PHE A 178 6.68 13.99 4.62
C PHE A 178 5.31 14.14 5.29
N ALA A 179 4.50 13.08 5.33
CA ALA A 179 3.23 13.10 6.09
C ALA A 179 3.47 13.35 7.59
N ASN A 180 4.47 12.69 8.18
CA ASN A 180 4.84 12.92 9.58
C ASN A 180 5.34 14.35 9.81
N GLN A 181 6.17 14.90 8.93
CA GLN A 181 6.63 16.29 9.03
C GLN A 181 5.46 17.27 8.96
N ALA A 182 4.56 17.10 7.99
CA ALA A 182 3.39 17.96 7.82
C ALA A 182 2.45 17.92 9.04
N MET A 183 2.16 16.73 9.57
CA MET A 183 1.31 16.59 10.76
C MET A 183 1.94 17.18 12.03
N ARG A 184 3.28 17.20 12.13
CA ARG A 184 4.01 17.76 13.28
C ARG A 184 4.31 19.25 13.17
N ALA A 185 4.02 19.87 12.04
CA ALA A 185 4.25 21.30 11.84
C ALA A 185 3.38 22.18 12.75
N VAL A 186 2.31 21.62 13.32
CA VAL A 186 1.42 22.32 14.27
C VAL A 186 1.41 21.56 15.60
N THR A 187 1.68 22.27 16.70
CA THR A 187 1.57 21.71 18.05
C THR A 187 0.11 21.43 18.42
N PRO A 188 -0.21 20.33 19.13
CA PRO A 188 -1.58 20.05 19.58
C PRO A 188 -2.13 21.11 20.55
N HIS A 189 -1.24 21.77 21.31
CA HIS A 189 -1.62 22.81 22.26
C HIS A 189 -0.67 23.99 22.20
N ALA A 190 -1.21 25.20 22.36
CA ALA A 190 -0.41 26.41 22.50
C ALA A 190 -1.08 27.39 23.47
N ARG A 191 -0.27 28.00 24.34
CA ARG A 191 -0.71 29.13 25.16
C ARG A 191 -0.38 30.42 24.44
N TRP A 192 -1.40 31.12 23.96
CA TRP A 192 -1.25 32.40 23.31
C TRP A 192 -1.52 33.53 24.29
N GLN A 193 -0.62 34.51 24.33
CA GLN A 193 -0.73 35.65 25.23
C GLN A 193 -0.50 36.94 24.44
N ARG A 194 -1.29 37.97 24.74
CA ARG A 194 -1.12 39.30 24.15
C ARG A 194 -1.55 40.37 25.15
N GLN A 195 -0.76 41.43 25.23
CA GLN A 195 -1.15 42.65 25.92
C GLN A 195 -2.13 43.44 25.05
N PHE A 196 -3.29 43.79 25.59
CA PHE A 196 -4.33 44.58 24.92
C PHE A 196 -4.73 45.77 25.81
N GLY A 197 -4.06 46.91 25.59
CA GLY A 197 -4.16 48.06 26.50
C GLY A 197 -3.66 47.71 27.90
N ALA A 198 -4.48 47.97 28.93
CA ALA A 198 -4.18 47.62 30.31
C ALA A 198 -4.36 46.12 30.64
N SER A 199 -5.10 45.38 29.80
CA SER A 199 -5.45 43.98 30.07
C SER A 199 -4.49 43.00 29.40
N LYS A 200 -4.13 41.93 30.11
CA LYS A 200 -3.40 40.78 29.53
C LYS A 200 -4.39 39.69 29.12
N ILE A 201 -4.47 39.40 27.82
CA ILE A 201 -5.29 38.32 27.29
C ILE A 201 -4.45 37.04 27.23
N VAL A 202 -4.99 35.95 27.75
CA VAL A 202 -4.37 34.62 27.74
C VAL A 202 -5.39 33.61 27.22
N LEU A 203 -5.02 32.88 26.17
CA LEU A 203 -5.85 31.84 25.56
C LEU A 203 -5.07 30.53 25.50
N ASP A 204 -5.68 29.46 25.99
CA ASP A 204 -5.19 28.11 25.77
C ASP A 204 -5.87 27.55 24.50
N LYS A 205 -5.07 27.25 23.48
CA LYS A 205 -5.52 26.79 22.17
C LYS A 205 -5.27 25.30 22.05
N THR A 206 -6.25 24.61 21.46
CA THR A 206 -6.14 23.19 21.09
C THR A 206 -6.33 23.06 19.59
N TYR A 207 -5.43 22.31 18.95
CA TYR A 207 -5.43 22.04 17.53
C TYR A 207 -5.57 20.54 17.33
N ARG A 208 -6.54 20.13 16.49
CA ARG A 208 -6.77 18.74 16.13
C ARG A 208 -6.52 18.57 14.64
N LEU A 209 -5.78 17.52 14.28
CA LEU A 209 -5.68 17.08 12.90
C LEU A 209 -6.98 16.39 12.51
N VAL A 210 -7.57 16.82 11.40
CA VAL A 210 -8.82 16.25 10.86
C VAL A 210 -8.54 15.78 9.43
N PRO A 211 -8.73 14.50 9.11
CA PRO A 211 -8.55 13.99 7.75
C PRO A 211 -9.57 14.62 6.80
N ARG A 212 -9.32 14.53 5.49
CA ARG A 212 -10.25 15.01 4.48
C ARG A 212 -11.45 14.08 4.29
N GLY A 213 -11.25 12.78 4.43
CA GLY A 213 -12.31 11.78 4.23
C GLY A 213 -11.77 10.54 3.52
N VAL A 214 -12.48 10.07 2.50
CA VAL A 214 -12.07 8.94 1.66
C VAL A 214 -11.29 9.45 0.45
N ALA A 215 -10.08 8.93 0.25
CA ALA A 215 -9.29 9.16 -0.95
C ALA A 215 -9.52 8.04 -1.97
N VAL A 216 -9.65 8.40 -3.25
CA VAL A 216 -9.69 7.41 -4.34
C VAL A 216 -8.32 7.38 -5.02
N CYS A 217 -7.65 6.23 -4.99
CA CYS A 217 -6.33 6.03 -5.57
C CYS A 217 -6.48 5.34 -6.93
N PHE A 218 -6.40 6.12 -8.02
CA PHE A 218 -6.36 5.59 -9.38
C PHE A 218 -4.94 5.15 -9.73
N THR A 219 -4.75 3.89 -10.09
CA THR A 219 -3.41 3.38 -10.45
C THR A 219 -3.24 3.33 -11.97
N CYS A 220 -1.99 3.44 -12.43
CA CYS A 220 -1.66 3.40 -13.85
C CYS A 220 -1.34 1.98 -14.34
N ALA A 221 -1.35 1.79 -15.65
CA ALA A 221 -1.06 0.50 -16.29
C ALA A 221 0.44 0.15 -16.30
N SER A 222 1.33 1.14 -16.28
CA SER A 222 2.77 0.90 -16.50
C SER A 222 3.55 0.70 -15.22
N PHE A 223 3.24 1.44 -14.16
CA PHE A 223 3.91 1.39 -12.85
C PHE A 223 2.86 1.42 -11.73
N PRO A 224 2.04 0.36 -11.60
CA PRO A 224 0.85 0.38 -10.75
C PRO A 224 1.20 0.67 -9.29
N THR A 225 2.23 0.05 -8.74
CA THR A 225 2.63 0.18 -7.33
C THR A 225 3.46 1.44 -7.06
N TRP A 226 4.39 1.81 -7.95
CA TRP A 226 5.27 2.98 -7.78
C TRP A 226 4.49 4.28 -7.69
N ASN A 227 3.41 4.42 -8.47
CA ASN A 227 2.53 5.59 -8.39
C ASN A 227 1.52 5.48 -7.23
N ALA A 228 1.05 4.27 -6.90
CA ALA A 228 -0.04 4.08 -5.94
C ALA A 228 0.42 4.05 -4.48
N TRP A 229 1.46 3.29 -4.13
CA TRP A 229 1.84 3.12 -2.72
C TRP A 229 2.15 4.44 -2.00
N PRO A 230 2.88 5.41 -2.58
CA PRO A 230 3.12 6.71 -1.95
C PRO A 230 1.82 7.47 -1.70
N SER A 231 0.89 7.45 -2.66
CA SER A 231 -0.44 8.06 -2.52
C SER A 231 -1.25 7.38 -1.42
N MET A 232 -1.31 6.05 -1.41
CA MET A 232 -2.04 5.27 -0.41
C MET A 232 -1.53 5.56 1.00
N VAL A 233 -0.22 5.45 1.23
CA VAL A 233 0.35 5.64 2.57
C VAL A 233 0.31 7.09 3.03
N ALA A 234 0.40 8.08 2.12
CA ALA A 234 0.22 9.49 2.48
C ALA A 234 -1.21 9.77 2.96
N SER A 235 -2.22 9.27 2.23
CA SER A 235 -3.63 9.38 2.61
C SER A 235 -3.90 8.71 3.96
N LEU A 236 -3.44 7.47 4.14
CA LEU A 236 -3.62 6.72 5.38
C LEU A 236 -2.88 7.39 6.55
N ALA A 237 -1.63 7.81 6.38
CA ALA A 237 -0.85 8.46 7.44
C ALA A 237 -1.52 9.74 7.96
N THR A 238 -2.17 10.48 7.06
CA THR A 238 -2.93 11.69 7.38
C THR A 238 -4.37 11.43 7.84
N GLY A 239 -4.72 10.17 8.12
CA GLY A 239 -5.97 9.76 8.77
C GLY A 239 -7.13 9.46 7.82
N ASN A 240 -6.90 9.45 6.50
CA ASN A 240 -7.94 9.17 5.50
C ASN A 240 -8.08 7.66 5.27
N ALA A 241 -9.24 7.22 4.78
CA ALA A 241 -9.40 5.90 4.16
C ALA A 241 -9.05 5.97 2.67
N VAL A 242 -8.81 4.82 2.03
CA VAL A 242 -8.40 4.73 0.63
C VAL A 242 -9.20 3.66 -0.12
N ILE A 243 -9.88 4.06 -1.19
CA ILE A 243 -10.44 3.14 -2.18
C ILE A 243 -9.48 3.07 -3.36
N VAL A 244 -8.92 1.89 -3.63
CA VAL A 244 -7.97 1.68 -4.73
C VAL A 244 -8.75 1.29 -5.98
N LYS A 245 -8.66 2.11 -7.03
CA LYS A 245 -9.19 1.83 -8.36
C LYS A 245 -8.03 1.51 -9.30
N PRO A 246 -7.67 0.23 -9.50
CA PRO A 246 -6.58 -0.10 -10.39
C PRO A 246 -6.93 0.12 -11.86
N HIS A 247 -5.91 0.32 -12.69
CA HIS A 247 -6.09 0.17 -14.12
C HIS A 247 -6.54 -1.28 -14.43
N PRO A 248 -7.53 -1.50 -15.33
CA PRO A 248 -8.07 -2.84 -15.59
C PRO A 248 -7.04 -3.89 -16.05
N ALA A 249 -5.94 -3.43 -16.65
CA ALA A 249 -4.84 -4.29 -17.08
C ALA A 249 -3.83 -4.68 -15.97
N THR A 250 -3.88 -4.03 -14.79
CA THR A 250 -2.89 -4.21 -13.70
C THR A 250 -3.55 -4.33 -12.33
N VAL A 251 -4.61 -5.11 -12.25
CA VAL A 251 -5.38 -5.34 -11.03
C VAL A 251 -4.60 -6.19 -10.02
N LEU A 252 -3.97 -7.28 -10.45
CA LEU A 252 -3.31 -8.25 -9.56
C LEU A 252 -2.31 -7.61 -8.58
N PRO A 253 -1.32 -6.79 -9.01
CA PRO A 253 -0.37 -6.21 -8.06
C PRO A 253 -1.06 -5.31 -7.02
N MET A 254 -2.15 -4.63 -7.41
CA MET A 254 -2.91 -3.79 -6.48
C MET A 254 -3.83 -4.60 -5.58
N ALA A 255 -4.45 -5.69 -6.07
CA ALA A 255 -5.24 -6.60 -5.25
C ALA A 255 -4.39 -7.27 -4.16
N ILE A 256 -3.16 -7.71 -4.51
CA ILE A 256 -2.18 -8.22 -3.53
C ILE A 256 -1.85 -7.14 -2.51
N SER A 257 -1.56 -5.91 -2.97
CA SER A 257 -1.27 -4.78 -2.08
C SER A 257 -2.41 -4.52 -1.11
N VAL A 258 -3.64 -4.33 -1.60
CA VAL A 258 -4.83 -4.08 -0.76
C VAL A 258 -5.01 -5.19 0.27
N ARG A 259 -4.85 -6.47 -0.11
CA ARG A 259 -4.91 -7.60 0.82
C ARG A 259 -3.88 -7.48 1.96
N VAL A 260 -2.65 -7.05 1.66
CA VAL A 260 -1.60 -6.85 2.68
C VAL A 260 -1.96 -5.68 3.59
N PHE A 261 -2.34 -4.53 3.04
CA PHE A 261 -2.78 -3.38 3.82
C PHE A 261 -3.92 -3.77 4.79
N ARG A 262 -4.98 -4.42 4.28
CA ARG A 262 -6.11 -4.89 5.10
C ARG A 262 -5.67 -5.81 6.24
N ARG A 263 -4.79 -6.78 5.95
CA ARG A 263 -4.29 -7.74 6.96
C ARG A 263 -3.50 -7.05 8.06
N VAL A 264 -2.59 -6.14 7.72
CA VAL A 264 -1.77 -5.43 8.71
C VAL A 264 -2.63 -4.46 9.52
N LEU A 265 -3.58 -3.76 8.90
CA LEU A 265 -4.54 -2.91 9.61
C LEU A 265 -5.37 -3.70 10.62
N ALA A 266 -5.94 -4.84 10.19
CA ALA A 266 -6.70 -5.73 11.06
C ALA A 266 -5.85 -6.29 12.21
N ALA A 267 -4.61 -6.72 11.92
CA ALA A 267 -3.68 -7.20 12.94
C ALA A 267 -3.29 -6.12 13.96
N ALA A 268 -3.31 -4.85 13.55
CA ALA A 268 -3.11 -3.70 14.43
C ALA A 268 -4.39 -3.21 15.14
N GLY A 269 -5.52 -3.91 14.97
CA GLY A 269 -6.79 -3.57 15.62
C GLY A 269 -7.59 -2.47 14.94
N PHE A 270 -7.27 -2.13 13.69
CA PHE A 270 -8.01 -1.16 12.88
C PHE A 270 -8.93 -1.86 11.88
N ASP A 271 -10.00 -1.18 11.47
CA ASP A 271 -10.92 -1.70 10.47
C ASP A 271 -10.17 -1.90 9.12
N PRO A 272 -10.13 -3.12 8.56
CA PRO A 272 -9.48 -3.37 7.28
C PRO A 272 -10.12 -2.55 6.14
N ASN A 273 -11.37 -2.11 6.27
CA ASN A 273 -12.08 -1.29 5.28
C ASN A 273 -11.57 0.14 5.16
N LEU A 274 -10.56 0.54 5.96
CA LEU A 274 -9.71 1.69 5.64
C LEU A 274 -9.05 1.56 4.26
N VAL A 275 -8.87 0.33 3.74
CA VAL A 275 -8.39 0.10 2.38
C VAL A 275 -9.28 -0.91 1.66
N THR A 276 -9.88 -0.51 0.55
CA THR A 276 -10.71 -1.38 -0.29
C THR A 276 -10.30 -1.30 -1.76
N LEU A 277 -10.81 -2.23 -2.58
CA LEU A 277 -10.55 -2.31 -4.02
C LEU A 277 -11.86 -2.05 -4.80
N ALA A 278 -11.84 -1.18 -5.81
CA ALA A 278 -12.97 -0.92 -6.71
C ALA A 278 -12.56 -1.20 -8.16
N LEU A 279 -13.33 -2.01 -8.89
CA LEU A 279 -13.03 -2.45 -10.25
C LEU A 279 -14.01 -1.88 -11.27
#